data_AF-A0A1Y5LRX0-F1
#
_entry.id   AF-A0A1Y5LRX0-F1
#
_cell.length_a   1.000
_cell.length_b   1.000
_cell.length_c   1.000
_cell.angle_alpha   90.00
_cell.angle_beta   90.00
_cell.angle_gamma   90.00
#
_symmetry.space_group_name_H-M   'P 1'
#
loop_
_entity.id
_entity.type
_entity.pdbx_description
1 polymer ?
#
loop_
_entity_poly.entity_id
_entity_poly.type
_entity_poly.pdbx_seq_one_letter_code
_entity_poly.pdbx_strand_id
1 'polypeptide(L)'
;MERLRQRMAEIPARSAGPVRPSLAALTCTDAQSESGEVELDALKRVEPSPIRALPVPPPIADLLPHRGLARGSTIRVDGVASLRAGLIATVTAAGGWAAVVGSPDLGLLAAAEMGADLSRCAVIEEPGPDPVAVAAVLVDGIDLILVSLAGADVPPSRARAVTARARRNGAVLAFTGGRWPATDVHLDARVAGYRGLEPGYGRITGIDLDVQVTTRGGHPRHRTVTLSGRGGHVDWIQATDDSGAIAPLRMAR
;
A
#
# COMPACT_ATOMS: atom_id res chain seq x y z
N MET A 1 20.78 8.81 59.66
CA MET A 1 19.94 9.50 58.66
C MET A 1 20.74 10.43 57.73
N GLU A 2 21.87 10.99 58.16
CA GLU A 2 22.68 11.92 57.35
C GLU A 2 23.38 11.29 56.13
N ARG A 3 23.86 10.05 56.25
CA ARG A 3 24.56 9.35 55.15
C ARG A 3 23.68 9.01 53.93
N LEU A 4 22.36 9.02 54.07
CA LEU A 4 21.45 8.72 52.95
C LEU A 4 21.14 9.98 52.11
N ARG A 5 21.14 11.17 52.75
CA ARG A 5 20.97 12.46 52.05
C ARG A 5 22.16 12.82 51.18
N GLN A 6 23.37 12.51 51.64
CA GLN A 6 24.59 12.82 50.90
C GLN A 6 24.74 11.97 49.61
N ARG A 7 24.11 10.79 49.55
CA ARG A 7 24.09 9.92 48.36
C ARG A 7 23.08 10.31 47.28
N MET A 8 22.14 11.21 47.58
CA MET A 8 21.12 11.67 46.61
C MET A 8 21.56 12.90 45.80
N ALA A 9 22.72 13.49 46.11
CA ALA A 9 23.20 14.73 45.48
C ALA A 9 24.20 14.54 44.33
N GLU A 10 24.60 13.30 43.99
CA GLU A 10 25.61 13.02 42.96
C GLU A 10 25.06 12.39 41.67
N ILE A 11 23.73 12.37 41.45
CA ILE A 11 23.16 11.83 40.21
C ILE A 11 23.20 12.92 39.13
N PRO A 12 24.06 12.85 38.10
CA PRO A 12 24.03 13.79 37.00
C PRO A 12 22.92 13.36 36.03
N ALA A 13 22.02 14.29 35.71
CA ALA A 13 21.10 14.15 34.60
C ALA A 13 21.81 14.56 33.29
N ARG A 14 22.13 13.60 32.40
CA ARG A 14 21.89 13.67 30.95
C ARG A 14 22.54 12.53 30.16
N SER A 15 21.83 12.24 29.08
CA SER A 15 22.03 11.32 27.96
C SER A 15 23.41 11.35 27.28
N ALA A 16 23.97 10.16 27.05
CA ALA A 16 24.62 9.79 25.79
C ALA A 16 24.70 8.25 25.76
N GLY A 17 23.74 7.61 25.06
CA GLY A 17 23.83 6.18 24.78
C GLY A 17 24.96 5.92 23.77
N PRO A 18 25.63 4.77 23.81
CA PRO A 18 26.71 4.46 22.89
C PRO A 18 26.18 4.43 21.45
N VAL A 19 26.91 5.10 20.57
CA VAL A 19 26.75 5.05 19.11
C VAL A 19 26.73 3.58 18.69
N ARG A 20 25.61 3.11 18.16
CA ARG A 20 25.54 1.79 17.50
C ARG A 20 26.28 1.88 16.17
N PRO A 21 27.11 0.89 15.83
CA PRO A 21 27.90 0.93 14.61
C PRO A 21 26.98 0.94 13.38
N SER A 22 27.34 1.78 12.42
CA SER A 22 26.78 1.76 11.07
C SER A 22 27.01 0.38 10.44
N LEU A 23 25.99 -0.12 9.73
CA LEU A 23 26.02 -1.33 8.90
C LEU A 23 27.06 -1.29 7.76
N ALA A 24 27.80 -0.19 7.61
CA ALA A 24 28.93 -0.05 6.70
C ALA A 24 30.17 -0.90 7.08
N ALA A 25 30.17 -1.60 8.22
CA ALA A 25 31.27 -2.48 8.65
C ALA A 25 31.19 -3.93 8.10
N LEU A 26 30.21 -4.25 7.24
CA LEU A 26 29.96 -5.63 6.76
C LEU A 26 30.25 -5.87 5.27
N THR A 27 31.01 -4.99 4.62
CA THR A 27 31.48 -5.25 3.27
C THR A 27 32.98 -5.39 3.26
N CYS A 28 33.44 -6.64 3.25
CA CYS A 28 34.77 -6.97 2.78
C CYS A 28 34.89 -6.44 1.36
N THR A 29 35.86 -5.56 1.21
CA THR A 29 36.45 -5.04 -0.01
C THR A 29 36.76 -6.17 -0.99
N ASP A 30 36.43 -5.96 -2.26
CA ASP A 30 37.46 -6.12 -3.28
C ASP A 30 37.45 -4.91 -4.19
N ALA A 31 38.66 -4.39 -4.38
CA ALA A 31 38.98 -3.12 -4.98
C ALA A 31 39.21 -3.30 -6.47
N GLN A 32 38.62 -2.44 -7.31
CA GLN A 32 39.34 -1.82 -8.43
C GLN A 32 38.88 -0.37 -8.61
N SER A 33 39.89 0.49 -8.65
CA SER A 33 39.88 1.93 -8.72
C SER A 33 39.17 2.48 -9.95
N GLU A 34 38.43 3.58 -9.78
CA GLU A 34 38.51 4.73 -10.69
C GLU A 34 38.04 5.99 -9.95
N SER A 35 38.95 6.96 -9.87
CA SER A 35 38.78 8.22 -9.18
C SER A 35 37.88 9.15 -9.99
N GLY A 36 36.73 9.50 -9.44
CA GLY A 36 35.89 10.59 -9.90
C GLY A 36 35.30 11.29 -8.69
N GLU A 37 35.87 12.44 -8.33
CA GLU A 37 35.26 13.37 -7.39
C GLU A 37 33.92 13.82 -7.97
N VAL A 38 32.81 13.32 -7.41
CA VAL A 38 31.49 13.90 -7.64
C VAL A 38 30.92 14.29 -6.29
N GLU A 39 31.00 15.59 -6.09
CA GLU A 39 30.41 16.42 -5.05
C GLU A 39 29.05 15.89 -4.57
N LEU A 40 28.99 15.51 -3.28
CA LEU A 40 27.77 15.15 -2.56
C LEU A 40 26.89 16.39 -2.40
N ASP A 41 26.16 16.77 -3.44
CA ASP A 41 25.12 17.79 -3.35
C ASP A 41 23.85 17.36 -4.10
N ALA A 42 23.17 16.33 -3.59
CA ALA A 42 21.78 16.05 -3.96
C ALA A 42 21.07 15.07 -3.00
N LEU A 43 21.19 15.24 -1.68
CA LEU A 43 20.07 14.85 -0.80
C LEU A 43 18.98 15.93 -0.90
N LYS A 44 18.46 16.11 -2.12
CA LYS A 44 17.31 16.96 -2.37
C LYS A 44 16.15 16.25 -1.71
N ARG A 45 15.85 16.66 -0.48
CA ARG A 45 14.57 16.40 0.19
C ARG A 45 13.50 16.59 -0.88
N VAL A 46 12.86 15.50 -1.29
CA VAL A 46 11.73 15.57 -2.21
C VAL A 46 10.68 16.38 -1.47
N GLU A 47 10.61 17.67 -1.80
CA GLU A 47 9.53 18.55 -1.39
C GLU A 47 8.24 17.81 -1.78
N PRO A 48 7.34 17.54 -0.82
CA PRO A 48 6.12 16.80 -1.10
C PRO A 48 5.37 17.53 -2.21
N SER A 49 5.27 16.88 -3.37
CA SER A 49 4.56 17.43 -4.52
C SER A 49 3.13 17.80 -4.10
N PRO A 50 2.55 18.89 -4.63
CA PRO A 50 1.20 19.35 -4.29
C PRO A 50 0.08 18.42 -4.79
N ILE A 51 0.39 17.18 -5.17
CA ILE A 51 -0.60 16.15 -5.42
C ILE A 51 -1.07 15.64 -4.06
N ARG A 52 -2.18 16.22 -3.60
CA ARG A 52 -2.83 15.98 -2.29
C ARG A 52 -3.35 14.54 -2.12
N ALA A 53 -3.16 13.66 -3.10
CA ALA A 53 -3.66 12.31 -3.16
C ALA A 53 -2.65 11.33 -3.80
N LEU A 54 -2.63 10.10 -3.30
CA LEU A 54 -1.97 8.96 -3.95
C LEU A 54 -2.77 8.55 -5.21
N PRO A 55 -2.09 8.20 -6.31
CA PRO A 55 -2.76 7.76 -7.52
C PRO A 55 -3.40 6.38 -7.30
N VAL A 56 -4.46 6.11 -8.06
CA VAL A 56 -5.20 4.83 -8.08
C VAL A 56 -5.45 4.42 -9.53
N PRO A 57 -5.79 3.15 -9.81
CA PRO A 57 -6.15 2.73 -11.15
C PRO A 57 -7.16 3.70 -11.79
N PRO A 58 -6.96 4.16 -13.04
CA PRO A 58 -7.76 5.23 -13.63
C PRO A 58 -9.28 5.02 -13.56
N PRO A 59 -9.83 3.80 -13.79
CA PRO A 59 -11.27 3.57 -13.66
C PRO A 59 -11.82 3.77 -12.23
N ILE A 60 -10.98 3.60 -11.20
CA ILE A 60 -11.33 3.80 -9.79
C ILE A 60 -11.22 5.27 -9.40
N ALA A 61 -10.32 6.04 -10.02
CA ALA A 61 -10.12 7.45 -9.74
C ALA A 61 -11.45 8.24 -9.83
N ASP A 62 -12.26 7.98 -10.85
CA ASP A 62 -13.56 8.65 -11.03
C ASP A 62 -14.58 8.40 -9.90
N LEU A 63 -14.41 7.32 -9.13
CA LEU A 63 -15.29 7.01 -8.00
C LEU A 63 -14.90 7.79 -6.74
N LEU A 64 -13.67 8.33 -6.69
CA LEU A 64 -13.12 9.03 -5.53
C LEU A 64 -13.29 10.54 -5.67
N PRO A 65 -13.61 11.26 -4.57
CA PRO A 65 -13.78 12.73 -4.59
C PRO A 65 -12.57 13.51 -5.11
N HIS A 66 -11.37 12.99 -4.90
CA HIS A 66 -10.10 13.64 -5.27
C HIS A 66 -9.37 12.94 -6.41
N ARG A 67 -10.05 12.04 -7.15
CA ARG A 67 -9.42 11.22 -8.20
C ARG A 67 -8.20 10.41 -7.73
N GLY A 68 -8.14 10.12 -6.43
CA GLY A 68 -7.04 9.46 -5.75
C GLY A 68 -7.30 9.30 -4.26
N LEU A 69 -6.39 8.63 -3.56
CA LEU A 69 -6.47 8.39 -2.12
C LEU A 69 -5.87 9.58 -1.37
N ALA A 70 -6.65 10.26 -0.53
CA ALA A 70 -6.15 11.38 0.24
C ALA A 70 -4.93 10.96 1.09
N ARG A 71 -3.82 11.69 1.00
CA ARG A 71 -2.63 11.42 1.84
C ARG A 71 -3.01 11.51 3.32
N GLY A 72 -2.47 10.61 4.14
CA GLY A 72 -2.82 10.53 5.57
C GLY A 72 -4.16 9.83 5.87
N SER A 73 -4.85 9.31 4.85
CA SER A 73 -6.12 8.59 5.05
C SER A 73 -5.88 7.15 5.51
N THR A 74 -6.88 6.61 6.20
CA THR A 74 -6.96 5.17 6.50
C THR A 74 -8.04 4.55 5.64
N ILE A 75 -7.67 3.53 4.86
CA ILE A 75 -8.57 2.87 3.90
C ILE A 75 -8.71 1.39 4.19
N ARG A 76 -9.92 0.87 4.04
CA ARG A 76 -10.18 -0.56 4.06
C ARG A 76 -10.20 -1.06 2.63
N VAL A 77 -9.45 -2.11 2.34
CA VAL A 77 -9.39 -2.73 1.01
C VAL A 77 -9.76 -4.20 1.14
N ASP A 78 -10.95 -4.54 0.68
CA ASP A 78 -11.49 -5.89 0.69
C ASP A 78 -11.73 -6.41 -0.73
N GLY A 79 -12.07 -7.70 -0.82
CA GLY A 79 -12.43 -8.35 -2.07
C GLY A 79 -11.22 -8.94 -2.79
N VAL A 80 -11.24 -8.87 -4.12
CA VAL A 80 -10.25 -9.54 -4.97
C VAL A 80 -8.83 -9.01 -4.78
N ALA A 81 -7.83 -9.89 -4.81
CA ALA A 81 -6.42 -9.53 -4.71
C ALA A 81 -5.96 -8.57 -5.83
N SER A 82 -6.59 -8.62 -7.00
CA SER A 82 -6.32 -7.72 -8.12
C SER A 82 -6.50 -6.24 -7.75
N LEU A 83 -7.48 -5.90 -6.90
CA LEU A 83 -7.66 -4.53 -6.43
C LEU A 83 -6.45 -4.05 -5.62
N ARG A 84 -5.96 -4.87 -4.70
CA ARG A 84 -4.76 -4.59 -3.90
C ARG A 84 -3.52 -4.46 -4.79
N ALA A 85 -3.34 -5.39 -5.73
CA ALA A 85 -2.24 -5.37 -6.69
C ALA A 85 -2.27 -4.10 -7.58
N GLY A 86 -3.44 -3.71 -8.09
CA GLY A 86 -3.59 -2.52 -8.92
C GLY A 86 -3.30 -1.22 -8.18
N LEU A 87 -3.66 -1.11 -6.90
CA LEU A 87 -3.30 0.03 -6.06
C LEU A 87 -1.77 0.13 -5.88
N ILE A 88 -1.11 -0.98 -5.54
CA ILE A 88 0.35 -1.04 -5.39
C ILE A 88 1.04 -0.69 -6.71
N ALA A 89 0.57 -1.28 -7.81
CA ALA A 89 1.11 -1.03 -9.13
C ALA A 89 1.02 0.44 -9.51
N THR A 90 -0.14 1.05 -9.31
CA THR A 90 -0.35 2.46 -9.66
C THR A 90 0.52 3.41 -8.83
N VAL A 91 0.67 3.15 -7.53
CA VAL A 91 1.49 3.99 -6.65
C VAL A 91 2.98 3.88 -7.00
N THR A 92 3.47 2.66 -7.20
CA THR A 92 4.89 2.41 -7.49
C THR A 92 5.28 2.84 -8.90
N ALA A 93 4.41 2.64 -9.90
CA ALA A 93 4.59 3.16 -11.26
C ALA A 93 4.68 4.70 -11.29
N ALA A 94 3.98 5.39 -10.37
CA ALA A 94 4.07 6.83 -10.20
C ALA A 94 5.31 7.29 -9.41
N GLY A 95 6.21 6.38 -9.05
CA GLY A 95 7.44 6.66 -8.30
C GLY A 95 7.31 6.64 -6.77
N GLY A 96 6.12 6.34 -6.24
CA GLY A 96 5.89 6.19 -4.80
C GLY A 96 6.41 4.87 -4.25
N TRP A 97 6.48 4.77 -2.92
CA TRP A 97 6.88 3.54 -2.22
C TRP A 97 5.66 2.81 -1.66
N ALA A 98 5.61 1.49 -1.85
CA ALA A 98 4.57 0.63 -1.28
C ALA A 98 5.16 -0.42 -0.34
N ALA A 99 4.46 -0.71 0.74
CA ALA A 99 4.80 -1.82 1.63
C ALA A 99 3.59 -2.76 1.81
N VAL A 100 3.86 -4.06 1.77
CA VAL A 100 2.87 -5.12 1.98
C VAL A 100 3.26 -5.88 3.24
N VAL A 101 2.33 -5.98 4.18
CA VAL A 101 2.58 -6.56 5.51
C VAL A 101 1.57 -7.69 5.75
N GLY A 102 2.06 -8.93 5.84
CA GLY A 102 1.24 -10.10 6.18
C GLY A 102 0.22 -10.53 5.13
N SER A 103 0.45 -10.24 3.84
CA SER A 103 -0.46 -10.61 2.74
C SER A 103 0.19 -11.65 1.81
N PRO A 104 0.34 -12.92 2.25
CA PRO A 104 0.96 -13.97 1.44
C PRO A 104 0.15 -14.35 0.19
N ASP A 105 -1.13 -13.99 0.18
CA ASP A 105 -2.06 -14.20 -0.94
C ASP A 105 -1.90 -13.17 -2.07
N LEU A 106 -1.07 -12.13 -1.88
CA LEU A 106 -0.85 -11.10 -2.87
C LEU A 106 0.20 -11.55 -3.88
N GLY A 107 -0.22 -11.78 -5.13
CA GLY A 107 0.69 -12.11 -6.22
C GLY A 107 1.54 -10.91 -6.67
N LEU A 108 2.83 -10.91 -6.36
CA LEU A 108 3.78 -9.88 -6.82
C LEU A 108 3.94 -9.85 -8.34
N LEU A 109 3.90 -11.03 -8.98
CA LEU A 109 3.89 -11.12 -10.44
C LEU A 109 2.67 -10.39 -11.01
N ALA A 110 1.48 -10.61 -10.47
CA ALA A 110 0.27 -9.93 -10.93
C ALA A 110 0.36 -8.40 -10.74
N ALA A 111 0.99 -7.94 -9.66
CA ALA A 111 1.27 -6.51 -9.48
C ALA A 111 2.25 -5.99 -10.55
N ALA A 112 3.32 -6.73 -10.87
CA ALA A 112 4.27 -6.36 -11.91
C ALA A 112 3.63 -6.34 -13.31
N GLU A 113 2.77 -7.31 -13.64
CA GLU A 113 2.01 -7.32 -14.89
C GLU A 113 1.04 -6.11 -14.97
N MET A 114 0.52 -5.63 -13.84
CA MET A 114 -0.24 -4.37 -13.75
C MET A 114 0.63 -3.10 -13.77
N GLY A 115 1.95 -3.24 -13.91
CA GLY A 115 2.90 -2.13 -14.02
C GLY A 115 3.59 -1.73 -12.71
N ALA A 116 3.55 -2.55 -11.66
CA ALA A 116 4.27 -2.24 -10.43
C ALA A 116 5.79 -2.20 -10.63
N ASP A 117 6.42 -1.16 -10.09
CA ASP A 117 7.87 -1.13 -9.90
C ASP A 117 8.22 -1.87 -8.61
N LEU A 118 8.57 -3.15 -8.72
CA LEU A 118 8.90 -3.99 -7.57
C LEU A 118 10.15 -3.52 -6.82
N SER A 119 11.03 -2.71 -7.42
CA SER A 119 12.16 -2.11 -6.71
C SER A 119 11.73 -1.09 -5.65
N ARG A 120 10.46 -0.64 -5.72
CA ARG A 120 9.81 0.29 -4.78
C ARG A 120 8.79 -0.40 -3.87
N CYS A 121 8.79 -1.73 -3.84
CA CYS A 121 7.93 -2.55 -3.00
C CYS A 121 8.73 -3.18 -1.85
N ALA A 122 8.32 -2.91 -0.61
CA ALA A 122 8.76 -3.68 0.54
C ALA A 122 7.73 -4.77 0.87
N VAL A 123 8.17 -6.02 1.00
CA VAL A 123 7.27 -7.14 1.33
C VAL A 123 7.72 -7.75 2.65
N ILE A 124 6.79 -7.78 3.61
CA ILE A 124 6.97 -8.37 4.92
C ILE A 124 5.95 -9.51 5.03
N GLU A 125 6.36 -10.70 4.63
CA GLU A 125 5.49 -11.88 4.61
C GLU A 125 5.05 -12.28 6.01
N GLU A 126 6.00 -12.30 6.96
CA GLU A 126 5.80 -12.69 8.35
C GLU A 126 6.06 -11.50 9.28
N PRO A 127 5.07 -10.63 9.53
CA PRO A 127 5.23 -9.46 10.38
C PRO A 127 5.31 -9.79 11.89
N GLY A 128 5.31 -11.07 12.24
CA GLY A 128 5.26 -11.53 13.62
C GLY A 128 3.91 -11.25 14.29
N PRO A 129 3.87 -11.16 15.63
CA PRO A 129 2.62 -11.09 16.40
C PRO A 129 1.90 -9.73 16.30
N ASP A 130 2.55 -8.69 15.78
CA ASP A 130 2.02 -7.33 15.78
C ASP A 130 2.24 -6.61 14.43
N PRO A 131 1.41 -6.92 13.42
CA PRO A 131 1.49 -6.29 12.10
C PRO A 131 1.23 -4.77 12.16
N VAL A 132 0.49 -4.29 13.17
CA VAL A 132 0.22 -2.86 13.33
C VAL A 132 1.46 -2.10 13.80
N ALA A 133 2.33 -2.74 14.61
CA ALA A 133 3.62 -2.14 14.97
C ALA A 133 4.53 -1.98 13.76
N VAL A 134 4.58 -3.00 12.89
CA VAL A 134 5.34 -2.94 11.62
C VAL A 134 4.82 -1.79 10.76
N ALA A 135 3.50 -1.69 10.57
CA ALA A 135 2.89 -0.58 9.84
C ALA A 135 3.27 0.79 10.44
N ALA A 136 3.27 0.93 11.78
CA ALA A 136 3.61 2.18 12.46
C ALA A 136 5.08 2.64 12.24
N VAL A 137 5.99 1.71 11.99
CA VAL A 137 7.39 1.99 11.62
C VAL A 137 7.48 2.41 10.15
N LEU A 138 6.77 1.72 9.26
CA LEU A 138 6.79 1.99 7.82
C LEU A 138 6.18 3.36 7.45
N VAL A 139 5.24 3.86 8.26
CA VAL A 139 4.61 5.18 8.07
C VAL A 139 5.61 6.34 7.96
N ASP A 140 6.83 6.19 8.47
CA ASP A 140 7.84 7.25 8.42
C ASP A 140 8.52 7.40 7.04
N GLY A 141 8.39 6.42 6.13
CA GLY A 141 9.06 6.46 4.82
C GLY A 141 8.30 5.86 3.64
N ILE A 142 7.10 5.32 3.86
CA ILE A 142 6.32 4.64 2.82
C ILE A 142 5.04 5.42 2.48
N ASP A 143 4.73 5.55 1.19
CA ASP A 143 3.55 6.25 0.70
C ASP A 143 2.26 5.44 0.88
N LEU A 144 2.29 4.15 0.54
CA LEU A 144 1.16 3.21 0.68
C LEU A 144 1.57 2.01 1.52
N ILE A 145 0.86 1.77 2.63
CA ILE A 145 1.09 0.59 3.47
C ILE A 145 -0.16 -0.26 3.43
N LEU A 146 -0.06 -1.47 2.89
CA LEU A 146 -1.11 -2.49 2.90
C LEU A 146 -0.82 -3.50 4.01
N VAL A 147 -1.61 -3.49 5.07
CA VAL A 147 -1.48 -4.40 6.20
C VAL A 147 -2.64 -5.38 6.30
N SER A 148 -2.34 -6.67 6.34
CA SER A 148 -3.30 -7.70 6.72
C SER A 148 -3.40 -7.77 8.25
N LEU A 149 -4.62 -7.69 8.76
CA LEU A 149 -4.87 -7.76 10.21
C LEU A 149 -5.21 -9.19 10.68
N ALA A 150 -5.34 -10.17 9.78
CA ALA A 150 -5.61 -11.58 10.10
C ALA A 150 -6.75 -11.81 11.13
N GLY A 151 -7.82 -11.04 11.02
CA GLY A 151 -9.02 -11.06 11.87
C GLY A 151 -8.96 -10.10 13.06
N ALA A 152 -7.83 -9.44 13.32
CA ALA A 152 -7.66 -8.60 14.50
C ALA A 152 -8.55 -7.35 14.48
N ASP A 153 -8.98 -6.94 15.68
CA ASP A 153 -9.64 -5.67 15.94
C ASP A 153 -8.65 -4.71 16.63
N VAL A 154 -8.30 -3.63 15.93
CA VAL A 154 -7.27 -2.70 16.41
C VAL A 154 -7.86 -1.77 17.47
N PRO A 155 -7.30 -1.70 18.69
CA PRO A 155 -7.84 -0.82 19.73
C PRO A 155 -7.87 0.66 19.31
N PRO A 156 -8.91 1.43 19.67
CA PRO A 156 -9.05 2.84 19.25
C PRO A 156 -7.87 3.75 19.60
N SER A 157 -7.25 3.57 20.77
CA SER A 157 -6.07 4.35 21.18
C SER A 157 -4.89 4.10 20.23
N ARG A 158 -4.66 2.83 19.90
CA ARG A 158 -3.60 2.39 19.00
C ARG A 158 -3.85 2.85 17.56
N ALA A 159 -5.07 2.66 17.07
CA ALA A 159 -5.49 3.11 15.75
C ALA A 159 -5.28 4.63 15.58
N ARG A 160 -5.70 5.42 16.58
CA ARG A 160 -5.49 6.88 16.58
C ARG A 160 -4.02 7.27 16.53
N ALA A 161 -3.16 6.60 17.29
CA ALA A 161 -1.73 6.90 17.29
C ALA A 161 -1.08 6.65 15.91
N VAL A 162 -1.38 5.51 15.28
CA VAL A 162 -0.84 5.17 13.95
C VAL A 162 -1.44 6.06 12.86
N THR A 163 -2.76 6.28 12.85
CA THR A 163 -3.41 7.18 11.90
C THR A 163 -2.91 8.62 12.04
N ALA A 164 -2.63 9.11 13.26
CA ALA A 164 -2.05 10.44 13.46
C ALA A 164 -0.65 10.54 12.84
N ARG A 165 0.17 9.49 12.96
CA ARG A 165 1.49 9.44 12.31
C ARG A 165 1.36 9.38 10.78
N ALA A 166 0.43 8.59 10.26
CA ALA A 166 0.14 8.51 8.84
C ALA A 166 -0.25 9.88 8.27
N ARG A 167 -1.09 10.64 8.99
CA ARG A 167 -1.44 12.03 8.64
C ARG A 167 -0.25 12.97 8.65
N ARG A 168 0.61 12.87 9.66
CA ARG A 168 1.81 13.72 9.79
C ARG A 168 2.77 13.51 8.61
N ASN A 169 2.95 12.27 8.18
CA ASN A 169 3.92 11.92 7.14
C ASN A 169 3.29 11.79 5.74
N GLY A 170 1.97 11.96 5.62
CA GLY A 170 1.26 11.85 4.35
C GLY A 170 1.18 10.42 3.79
N ALA A 171 1.35 9.40 4.63
CA ALA A 171 1.21 7.99 4.27
C ALA A 171 -0.27 7.57 4.21
N VAL A 172 -0.63 6.72 3.26
CA VAL A 172 -1.95 6.07 3.19
C VAL A 172 -1.85 4.71 3.84
N LEU A 173 -2.65 4.50 4.89
CA LEU A 173 -2.73 3.23 5.59
C LEU A 173 -3.90 2.43 5.04
N ALA A 174 -3.62 1.40 4.25
CA ALA A 174 -4.57 0.42 3.77
C ALA A 174 -4.56 -0.83 4.65
N PHE A 175 -5.73 -1.33 5.04
CA PHE A 175 -5.83 -2.59 5.77
C PHE A 175 -6.85 -3.55 5.16
N THR A 176 -6.64 -4.84 5.41
CA THR A 176 -7.55 -5.92 5.01
C THR A 176 -7.71 -6.94 6.12
N GLY A 177 -8.78 -7.74 6.04
CA GLY A 177 -8.99 -8.89 6.92
C GLY A 177 -9.00 -8.53 8.39
N GLY A 178 -9.73 -7.50 8.82
CA GLY A 178 -9.84 -7.11 10.23
C GLY A 178 -10.61 -5.82 10.43
N ARG A 179 -10.47 -5.21 11.62
CA ARG A 179 -11.16 -3.97 11.98
C ARG A 179 -10.17 -2.89 12.39
N TRP A 180 -10.37 -1.71 11.81
CA TRP A 180 -9.66 -0.49 12.18
C TRP A 180 -10.70 0.61 12.51
N PRO A 181 -10.66 1.21 13.71
CA PRO A 181 -11.54 2.31 14.07
C PRO A 181 -11.39 3.52 13.16
N ALA A 182 -12.51 4.04 12.66
CA ALA A 182 -12.57 5.23 11.81
C ALA A 182 -11.80 5.13 10.48
N THR A 183 -12.35 4.37 9.54
CA THR A 183 -11.92 4.34 8.13
C THR A 183 -12.44 5.56 7.36
N ASP A 184 -11.64 6.12 6.46
CA ASP A 184 -12.01 7.26 5.61
C ASP A 184 -12.64 6.79 4.28
N VAL A 185 -12.11 5.69 3.71
CA VAL A 185 -12.60 5.07 2.46
C VAL A 185 -12.63 3.54 2.59
N HIS A 186 -13.70 2.91 2.15
CA HIS A 186 -13.80 1.46 1.96
C HIS A 186 -13.85 1.16 0.46
N LEU A 187 -12.88 0.41 -0.02
CA LEU A 187 -12.82 -0.16 -1.36
C LEU A 187 -13.14 -1.65 -1.25
N ASP A 188 -14.12 -2.12 -2.01
CA ASP A 188 -14.44 -3.54 -2.18
C ASP A 188 -14.48 -3.84 -3.68
N ALA A 189 -14.02 -5.02 -4.08
CA ALA A 189 -14.12 -5.44 -5.47
C ALA A 189 -14.47 -6.92 -5.57
N ARG A 190 -15.42 -7.24 -6.45
CA ARG A 190 -15.92 -8.60 -6.67
C ARG A 190 -15.89 -8.94 -8.15
N VAL A 191 -15.66 -10.21 -8.46
CA VAL A 191 -15.76 -10.69 -9.85
C VAL A 191 -17.22 -10.65 -10.29
N ALA A 192 -17.50 -9.86 -11.33
CA ALA A 192 -18.80 -9.73 -11.96
C ALA A 192 -18.96 -10.68 -13.17
N GLY A 193 -17.85 -11.02 -13.83
CA GLY A 193 -17.86 -11.99 -14.93
C GLY A 193 -16.50 -12.18 -15.60
N TYR A 194 -16.48 -13.04 -16.62
CA TYR A 194 -15.28 -13.36 -17.41
C TYR A 194 -15.53 -13.10 -18.89
N ARG A 195 -14.47 -12.71 -19.61
CA ARG A 195 -14.47 -12.43 -21.06
C ARG A 195 -13.59 -13.43 -21.82
N GLY A 196 -13.87 -13.60 -23.12
CA GLY A 196 -13.12 -14.49 -24.02
C GLY A 196 -13.54 -15.96 -23.96
N LEU A 197 -14.65 -16.25 -23.29
CA LEU A 197 -15.25 -17.57 -23.21
C LEU A 197 -16.47 -17.64 -24.12
N GLU A 198 -16.52 -18.67 -24.97
CA GLU A 198 -17.64 -19.01 -25.84
C GLU A 198 -18.23 -20.36 -25.39
N PRO A 199 -19.45 -20.73 -25.86
CA PRO A 199 -20.03 -22.03 -25.53
C PRO A 199 -19.11 -23.19 -25.96
N GLY A 200 -18.47 -23.84 -24.98
CA GLY A 200 -17.65 -25.04 -25.17
C GLY A 200 -16.17 -24.81 -25.56
N TYR A 201 -15.72 -23.57 -25.76
CA TYR A 201 -14.32 -23.24 -26.05
C TYR A 201 -13.99 -21.78 -25.70
N GLY A 202 -12.70 -21.45 -25.67
CA GLY A 202 -12.22 -20.09 -25.43
C GLY A 202 -11.12 -20.02 -24.39
N ARG A 203 -10.60 -18.82 -24.17
CA ARG A 203 -9.58 -18.52 -23.16
C ARG A 203 -10.00 -17.24 -22.45
N ILE A 204 -9.85 -17.22 -21.13
CA ILE A 204 -10.11 -15.99 -20.37
C ILE A 204 -9.15 -14.91 -20.88
N THR A 205 -9.72 -13.89 -21.54
CA THR A 205 -8.99 -12.71 -22.03
C THR A 205 -9.18 -11.51 -21.11
N GLY A 206 -10.18 -11.57 -20.22
CA GLY A 206 -10.39 -10.56 -19.20
C GLY A 206 -11.36 -10.98 -18.10
N ILE A 207 -11.34 -10.20 -17.03
CA ILE A 207 -12.17 -10.38 -15.85
C ILE A 207 -12.87 -9.05 -15.58
N ASP A 208 -14.19 -9.08 -15.50
CA ASP A 208 -14.98 -7.93 -15.09
C ASP A 208 -15.08 -7.91 -13.57
N LEU A 209 -14.71 -6.78 -12.97
CA LEU A 209 -14.76 -6.52 -11.54
C LEU A 209 -15.80 -5.43 -11.24
N ASP A 210 -16.77 -5.71 -10.39
CA ASP A 210 -17.61 -4.65 -9.79
C ASP A 210 -16.84 -4.07 -8.60
N VAL A 211 -16.39 -2.82 -8.75
CA VAL A 211 -15.64 -2.09 -7.74
C VAL A 211 -16.57 -1.12 -7.03
N GLN A 212 -16.72 -1.27 -5.72
CA GLN A 212 -17.48 -0.38 -4.87
C GLN A 212 -16.55 0.48 -4.01
N VAL A 213 -16.85 1.77 -3.96
CA VAL A 213 -16.18 2.78 -3.15
C VAL A 213 -17.18 3.43 -2.22
N THR A 214 -16.92 3.35 -0.92
CA THR A 214 -17.71 4.02 0.12
C THR A 214 -16.81 4.99 0.86
N THR A 215 -17.13 6.28 0.82
CA THR A 215 -16.39 7.31 1.56
C THR A 215 -17.12 7.69 2.83
N ARG A 216 -16.39 8.16 3.85
CA ARG A 216 -17.01 8.60 5.10
C ARG A 216 -18.00 9.72 4.85
N GLY A 217 -19.27 9.50 5.22
CA GLY A 217 -20.35 10.47 5.03
C GLY A 217 -20.85 10.60 3.60
N GLY A 218 -20.35 9.77 2.67
CA GLY A 218 -20.81 9.72 1.28
C GLY A 218 -21.68 8.50 1.00
N HIS A 219 -22.45 8.56 -0.10
CA HIS A 219 -23.16 7.39 -0.61
C HIS A 219 -22.18 6.44 -1.31
N PRO A 220 -22.40 5.11 -1.21
CA PRO A 220 -21.64 4.13 -1.97
C PRO A 220 -21.74 4.42 -3.48
N ARG A 221 -20.60 4.35 -4.17
CA ARG A 221 -20.52 4.41 -5.63
C ARG A 221 -19.91 3.11 -6.11
N HIS A 222 -20.34 2.62 -7.26
CA HIS A 222 -19.77 1.41 -7.83
C HIS A 222 -19.59 1.54 -9.34
N ARG A 223 -18.70 0.73 -9.90
CA ARG A 223 -18.43 0.67 -11.33
C ARG A 223 -17.86 -0.69 -11.70
N THR A 224 -18.32 -1.23 -12.81
CA THR A 224 -17.71 -2.38 -13.46
C THR A 224 -16.46 -1.95 -14.23
N VAL A 225 -15.35 -2.62 -13.96
CA VAL A 225 -14.05 -2.40 -14.59
C VAL A 225 -13.56 -3.73 -15.16
N THR A 226 -13.03 -3.73 -16.36
CA THR A 226 -12.44 -4.91 -16.99
C THR A 226 -10.94 -4.91 -16.78
N LEU A 227 -10.42 -6.00 -16.24
CA LEU A 227 -9.00 -6.33 -16.29
C LEU A 227 -8.76 -7.15 -17.55
N SER A 228 -7.93 -6.67 -18.47
CA SER A 228 -7.56 -7.40 -19.68
C SER A 228 -6.07 -7.70 -19.71
N GLY A 229 -5.73 -8.98 -19.89
CA GLY A 229 -4.35 -9.44 -20.00
C GLY A 229 -3.90 -9.51 -21.46
N ARG A 230 -2.85 -8.77 -21.83
CA ARG A 230 -2.22 -8.87 -23.17
C ARG A 230 -0.70 -8.82 -23.03
N GLY A 231 -0.01 -9.82 -23.56
CA GLY A 231 1.46 -9.81 -23.67
C GLY A 231 2.22 -9.70 -22.35
N GLY A 232 1.69 -10.25 -21.24
CA GLY A 232 2.30 -10.13 -19.91
C GLY A 232 1.99 -8.81 -19.19
N HIS A 233 1.06 -8.01 -19.72
CA HIS A 233 0.55 -6.81 -19.08
C HIS A 233 -0.94 -6.95 -18.77
N VAL A 234 -1.38 -6.33 -17.67
CA VAL A 234 -2.77 -6.30 -17.24
C VAL A 234 -3.24 -4.85 -17.16
N ASP A 235 -4.16 -4.49 -18.05
CA ASP A 235 -4.72 -3.15 -18.12
C ASP A 235 -6.06 -3.04 -17.38
N TRP A 236 -6.26 -1.90 -16.72
CA TRP A 236 -7.53 -1.51 -16.09
C TRP A 236 -8.35 -0.66 -17.06
N ILE A 237 -9.32 -1.28 -17.72
CA ILE A 237 -10.16 -0.60 -18.71
C ILE A 237 -11.55 -0.46 -18.12
N GLN A 238 -12.17 0.72 -18.23
CA GLN A 238 -13.58 0.84 -17.91
C GLN A 238 -14.35 -0.12 -18.82
N ALA A 239 -15.23 -0.94 -18.23
CA ALA A 239 -16.08 -1.81 -19.04
C ALA A 239 -16.95 -0.90 -19.92
N THR A 240 -16.60 -0.79 -21.20
CA THR A 240 -17.50 -0.27 -22.22
C THR A 240 -18.48 -1.38 -22.54
N ASP A 241 -19.77 -1.03 -22.61
CA ASP A 241 -20.78 -1.83 -23.30
C ASP A 241 -20.47 -1.81 -24.80
N ASP A 242 -19.32 -2.32 -25.23
CA ASP A 242 -19.00 -2.37 -26.64
C ASP A 242 -19.79 -3.51 -27.29
N SER A 243 -20.65 -3.09 -28.20
CA SER A 243 -21.71 -3.84 -28.83
C SER A 243 -21.10 -4.88 -29.78
N GLY A 244 -21.00 -6.12 -29.31
CA GLY A 244 -20.52 -7.26 -30.11
C GLY A 244 -19.93 -8.40 -29.26
N ALA A 245 -19.57 -8.14 -28.01
CA ALA A 245 -19.08 -9.16 -27.10
C ALA A 245 -20.25 -9.90 -26.43
N ILE A 246 -20.23 -11.24 -26.55
CA ILE A 246 -21.12 -12.16 -25.83
C ILE A 246 -21.15 -11.76 -24.34
N ALA A 247 -22.36 -11.73 -23.76
CA ALA A 247 -22.56 -11.34 -22.38
C ALA A 247 -21.60 -12.11 -21.45
N PRO A 248 -20.93 -11.42 -20.50
CA PRO A 248 -19.94 -12.06 -19.65
C PRO A 248 -20.58 -13.22 -18.89
N LEU A 249 -19.86 -14.34 -18.80
CA LEU A 249 -20.33 -15.48 -18.02
C LEU A 249 -20.40 -15.07 -16.55
N ARG A 250 -21.63 -15.03 -16.02
CA ARG A 250 -21.90 -14.70 -14.63
C ARG A 250 -21.53 -15.88 -13.74
N MET A 251 -21.01 -15.58 -12.56
CA MET A 251 -20.76 -16.62 -11.56
C MET A 251 -22.08 -17.27 -11.14
N ALA A 252 -22.09 -18.60 -11.02
CA ALA A 252 -23.13 -19.30 -10.28
C ALA A 252 -23.03 -18.86 -8.81
N ARG A 253 -24.14 -18.41 -8.25
CA ARG A 253 -24.25 -17.96 -6.85
C ARG A 253 -24.23 -19.15 -5.89
#